data_AF-R6VHQ7-F1
#
_entry.id   AF-R6VHQ7-F1
#
_cell.length_a   1.000
_cell.length_b   1.000
_cell.length_c   1.000
_cell.angle_alpha   90.00
_cell.angle_beta   90.00
_cell.angle_gamma   90.00
#
_symmetry.space_group_name_H-M   'P 1'
#
loop_
_entity.id
_entity.type
_entity.pdbx_description
1 polymer ?
#
loop_
_entity_poly.entity_id
_entity_poly.type
_entity_poly.pdbx_seq_one_letter_code
_entity_poly.pdbx_strand_id
1 'polypeptide(L)'
;MSRINLLDCTLRDGGYVNDWHFGRDAIFNIGKKIVLAGIEYFEIGFVRECEYSKDYSLFDGNDSVRDMIAPKNPDTHYVGMIDMGRPIPLEKLGKRVPDGFDVFRVIFKKSKIEEAYNYIQELEKLGYDVFAQAVGTDNYTDSEFIALIEKFNRLPIKAFYIVDSFGLIKKKDFVRLAQIADHNLREDIMLGYHSHNNMQQAMGNASAFTEMHLHRDIILDACVFGMGRGAGNLNLELFAEYMNENFDKQYRIEPMLEIIDEYLNDIYREHFWGYSLPLYLSAANGCHPNYAIYFASKGTLTVKSYNEILKSIPKEDKALYNKDKAEAIYKQYQENYIDDREAVEKLEQELSGREVLLLGSGKSLMQQKAQVEEYIREKNPVVIGLNFVPADFACDYAFICHMRRYKNITDDSVRKIITSNLREAKDYEYMLNFASYSSQEPAIMENSGLMCLHFLLHIGMPQVVIAGLDGYDIRNHGNYVNSGLEYDFSAEQLKERNELIAAELNRLQEKMQITFLTDSIYKK
;
A
#
# COMPACT_ATOMS: atom_id res chain seq x y z
N MET A 1 11.80 1.83 -40.07
CA MET A 1 11.60 2.25 -38.68
C MET A 1 11.18 1.03 -37.91
N SER A 2 11.76 0.82 -36.73
CA SER A 2 11.29 -0.18 -35.78
C SER A 2 9.86 0.12 -35.35
N ARG A 3 9.05 -0.92 -35.14
CA ARG A 3 7.67 -0.79 -34.66
C ARG A 3 7.69 -0.52 -33.16
N ILE A 4 6.80 0.37 -32.73
CA ILE A 4 6.53 0.64 -31.32
C ILE A 4 5.15 0.07 -31.02
N ASN A 5 5.06 -0.89 -30.11
CA ASN A 5 3.82 -1.55 -29.74
C ASN A 5 3.43 -1.16 -28.31
N LEU A 6 2.12 -1.11 -28.03
CA LEU A 6 1.60 -0.95 -26.68
C LEU A 6 0.99 -2.27 -26.17
N LEU A 7 1.15 -2.49 -24.88
CA LEU A 7 0.52 -3.58 -24.15
C LEU A 7 -0.29 -3.01 -23.00
N ASP A 8 -1.61 -3.24 -23.02
CA ASP A 8 -2.46 -2.98 -21.85
C ASP A 8 -2.36 -4.14 -20.87
N CYS A 9 -2.05 -3.83 -19.61
CA CYS A 9 -2.04 -4.79 -18.52
C CYS A 9 -2.95 -4.40 -17.35
N THR A 10 -4.01 -3.63 -17.62
CA THR A 10 -4.94 -3.11 -16.60
C THR A 10 -5.56 -4.24 -15.78
N LEU A 11 -6.03 -5.31 -16.42
CA LEU A 11 -6.66 -6.43 -15.72
C LEU A 11 -5.66 -7.37 -15.02
N ARG A 12 -4.36 -7.26 -15.34
CA ARG A 12 -3.31 -8.07 -14.71
C ARG A 12 -2.60 -7.34 -13.59
N ASP A 13 -1.93 -6.22 -13.90
CA ASP A 13 -1.19 -5.44 -12.91
C ASP A 13 -2.14 -4.60 -12.04
N GLY A 14 -3.16 -4.00 -12.64
CA GLY A 14 -4.22 -3.31 -11.89
C GLY A 14 -4.94 -4.23 -10.91
N GLY A 15 -4.98 -5.54 -11.19
CA GLY A 15 -5.54 -6.52 -10.26
C GLY A 15 -4.87 -6.61 -8.89
N TYR A 16 -3.66 -6.07 -8.71
CA TYR A 16 -3.06 -5.92 -7.37
C TYR A 16 -3.80 -4.92 -6.46
N VAL A 17 -4.66 -4.07 -7.04
CA VAL A 17 -5.42 -3.04 -6.32
C VAL A 17 -6.70 -3.61 -5.72
N ASN A 18 -7.35 -4.55 -6.41
CA ASN A 18 -8.68 -5.08 -6.06
C ASN A 18 -8.71 -6.62 -6.01
N ASP A 19 -7.56 -7.26 -5.76
CA ASP A 19 -7.41 -8.73 -5.71
C ASP A 19 -7.93 -9.44 -6.97
N TRP A 20 -7.75 -8.82 -8.14
CA TRP A 20 -8.21 -9.28 -9.46
C TRP A 20 -9.73 -9.44 -9.57
N HIS A 21 -10.51 -8.96 -8.61
CA HIS A 21 -11.96 -9.07 -8.59
C HIS A 21 -12.60 -7.86 -9.32
N PHE A 22 -12.63 -7.93 -10.65
CA PHE A 22 -13.24 -6.90 -11.49
C PHE A 22 -14.72 -7.18 -11.78
N GLY A 23 -15.15 -8.45 -11.68
CA GLY A 23 -16.46 -8.88 -12.14
C GLY A 23 -16.46 -9.23 -13.64
N ARG A 24 -17.25 -10.24 -14.01
CA ARG A 24 -17.27 -10.79 -15.37
C ARG A 24 -17.52 -9.74 -16.45
N ASP A 25 -18.55 -8.91 -16.25
CA ASP A 25 -18.96 -7.95 -17.26
C ASP A 25 -17.91 -6.84 -17.43
N ALA A 26 -17.26 -6.43 -16.35
CA ALA A 26 -16.16 -5.46 -16.41
C ALA A 26 -14.96 -6.04 -17.18
N ILE A 27 -14.51 -7.26 -16.87
CA ILE A 27 -13.40 -7.93 -17.58
C ILE A 27 -13.67 -7.96 -19.09
N PHE A 28 -14.86 -8.40 -19.48
CA PHE A 28 -15.25 -8.52 -20.88
C PHE A 28 -15.34 -7.15 -21.59
N ASN A 29 -15.96 -6.16 -20.96
CA ASN A 29 -16.14 -4.84 -21.56
C ASN A 29 -14.85 -4.02 -21.59
N ILE A 30 -14.01 -4.12 -20.56
CA ILE A 30 -12.64 -3.56 -20.57
C ILE A 30 -11.86 -4.15 -21.74
N GLY A 31 -11.85 -5.48 -21.90
CA GLY A 31 -11.18 -6.13 -23.03
C GLY A 31 -11.66 -5.64 -24.38
N LYS A 32 -12.98 -5.49 -24.58
CA LYS A 32 -13.54 -4.91 -25.81
C LYS A 32 -13.08 -3.49 -26.05
N LYS A 33 -13.05 -2.64 -25.02
CA LYS A 33 -12.63 -1.24 -25.13
C LYS A 33 -11.14 -1.11 -25.43
N ILE A 34 -10.28 -1.97 -24.87
CA ILE A 34 -8.86 -2.05 -25.22
C ILE A 34 -8.67 -2.43 -26.69
N VAL A 35 -9.42 -3.43 -27.18
CA VAL A 35 -9.40 -3.81 -28.61
C VAL A 35 -9.88 -2.65 -29.49
N LEU A 36 -10.95 -1.94 -29.11
CA LEU A 36 -11.45 -0.78 -29.83
C LEU A 36 -10.48 0.41 -29.80
N ALA A 37 -9.66 0.54 -28.76
CA ALA A 37 -8.60 1.53 -28.66
C ALA A 37 -7.46 1.30 -29.67
N GLY A 38 -7.38 0.09 -30.25
CA GLY A 38 -6.35 -0.29 -31.22
C GLY A 38 -5.03 -0.70 -30.58
N ILE A 39 -5.04 -1.15 -29.32
CA ILE A 39 -3.86 -1.63 -28.61
C ILE A 39 -3.43 -2.99 -29.16
N GLU A 40 -2.15 -3.15 -29.47
CA GLU A 40 -1.62 -4.34 -30.14
C GLU A 40 -1.59 -5.58 -29.23
N TYR A 41 -1.36 -5.41 -27.92
CA TYR A 41 -1.31 -6.50 -26.95
C TYR A 41 -2.24 -6.23 -25.75
N PHE A 42 -3.08 -7.20 -25.40
CA PHE A 42 -3.97 -7.11 -24.25
C PHE A 42 -3.67 -8.24 -23.26
N GLU A 43 -3.09 -7.89 -22.12
CA GLU A 43 -2.85 -8.81 -21.01
C GLU A 43 -4.05 -8.89 -20.07
N ILE A 44 -4.83 -9.95 -20.25
CA ILE A 44 -6.15 -10.09 -19.63
C ILE A 44 -6.08 -10.54 -18.16
N GLY A 45 -4.95 -11.07 -17.69
CA GLY A 45 -4.83 -11.53 -16.30
C GLY A 45 -3.68 -12.51 -16.04
N PHE A 46 -3.68 -13.09 -14.84
CA PHE A 46 -2.76 -14.17 -14.47
C PHE A 46 -3.25 -15.53 -14.95
N VAL A 47 -2.29 -16.40 -15.25
CA VAL A 47 -2.52 -17.80 -15.64
C VAL A 47 -1.87 -18.68 -14.58
N ARG A 48 -2.69 -19.31 -13.75
CA ARG A 48 -2.24 -20.10 -12.60
C ARG A 48 -3.24 -21.19 -12.25
N GLU A 49 -2.82 -22.12 -11.41
CA GLU A 49 -3.75 -23.06 -10.82
C GLU A 49 -4.62 -22.36 -9.76
N CYS A 50 -5.92 -22.26 -10.04
CA CYS A 50 -6.92 -21.68 -9.16
C CYS A 50 -8.30 -22.31 -9.40
N GLU A 51 -9.22 -22.10 -8.45
CA GLU A 51 -10.65 -22.28 -8.70
C GLU A 51 -11.10 -21.14 -9.63
N TYR A 52 -11.30 -21.46 -10.90
CA TYR A 52 -11.68 -20.47 -11.90
C TYR A 52 -13.06 -19.87 -11.58
N SER A 53 -13.13 -18.54 -11.60
CA SER A 53 -14.36 -17.77 -11.54
C SER A 53 -14.31 -16.68 -12.59
N LYS A 54 -15.45 -16.45 -13.27
CA LYS A 54 -15.59 -15.43 -14.31
C LYS A 54 -15.47 -14.01 -13.78
N ASP A 55 -15.61 -13.82 -12.46
CA ASP A 55 -15.52 -12.52 -11.82
C ASP A 55 -14.08 -12.09 -11.51
N TYR A 56 -13.12 -12.99 -11.74
CA TYR A 56 -11.70 -12.72 -11.51
C TYR A 56 -10.92 -12.76 -12.82
N SER A 57 -9.97 -11.85 -12.98
CA SER A 57 -8.98 -11.90 -14.07
C SER A 57 -7.86 -12.92 -13.78
N LEU A 58 -8.27 -14.12 -13.38
CA LEU A 58 -7.43 -15.26 -13.04
C LEU A 58 -7.89 -16.46 -13.87
N PHE A 59 -7.00 -16.95 -14.72
CA PHE A 59 -7.29 -18.01 -15.68
C PHE A 59 -6.47 -19.25 -15.37
N ASP A 60 -7.02 -20.41 -15.69
CA ASP A 60 -6.39 -21.71 -15.44
C ASP A 60 -6.13 -22.52 -16.71
N GLY A 61 -6.27 -21.89 -17.88
CA GLY A 61 -6.01 -22.48 -19.19
C GLY A 61 -6.70 -21.73 -20.32
N ASN A 62 -6.68 -22.30 -21.52
CA ASN A 62 -7.36 -21.68 -22.69
C ASN A 62 -8.88 -21.69 -22.57
N ASP A 63 -9.47 -22.69 -21.90
CA ASP A 63 -10.92 -22.80 -21.79
C ASP A 63 -11.51 -21.70 -20.89
N SER A 64 -10.81 -21.32 -19.83
CA SER A 64 -11.23 -20.25 -18.92
C SER A 64 -11.14 -18.86 -19.55
N VAL A 65 -10.21 -18.62 -20.48
CA VAL A 65 -10.09 -17.31 -21.14
C VAL A 65 -11.03 -17.17 -22.35
N ARG A 66 -11.38 -18.29 -22.99
CA ARG A 66 -12.14 -18.34 -24.26
C ARG A 66 -13.37 -17.44 -24.25
N ASP A 67 -14.19 -17.53 -23.20
CA ASP A 67 -15.44 -16.77 -23.06
C ASP A 67 -15.23 -15.25 -22.91
N MET A 68 -14.02 -14.82 -22.58
CA MET A 68 -13.67 -13.40 -22.39
C MET A 68 -13.08 -12.77 -23.66
N ILE A 69 -12.48 -13.57 -24.54
CA ILE A 69 -11.70 -13.06 -25.68
C ILE A 69 -12.28 -13.43 -27.05
N ALA A 70 -13.14 -14.44 -27.12
CA ALA A 70 -13.72 -14.89 -28.39
C ALA A 70 -14.95 -14.06 -28.79
N PRO A 71 -15.16 -13.77 -30.09
CA PRO A 71 -14.20 -13.96 -31.18
C PRO A 71 -13.05 -12.94 -31.09
N LYS A 72 -11.83 -13.40 -31.38
CA LYS A 72 -10.63 -12.57 -31.26
C LYS A 72 -10.53 -11.56 -32.40
N ASN A 73 -10.02 -10.38 -32.09
CA ASN A 73 -9.59 -9.43 -33.11
C ASN A 73 -8.22 -9.88 -33.68
N PRO A 74 -8.08 -10.00 -35.01
CA PRO A 74 -6.82 -10.43 -35.63
C PRO A 74 -5.64 -9.46 -35.43
N ASP A 75 -5.92 -8.17 -35.15
CA ASP A 75 -4.92 -7.13 -34.95
C ASP A 75 -4.48 -6.99 -33.48
N THR A 76 -5.11 -7.73 -32.56
CA THR A 76 -4.78 -7.73 -31.13
C THR A 76 -4.32 -9.11 -30.67
N HIS A 77 -3.17 -9.17 -30.00
CA HIS A 77 -2.66 -10.37 -29.36
C HIS A 77 -3.14 -10.47 -27.91
N TYR A 78 -3.69 -11.62 -27.53
CA TYR A 78 -4.22 -11.84 -26.19
C TYR A 78 -3.16 -12.53 -25.32
N VAL A 79 -2.80 -11.86 -24.22
CA VAL A 79 -1.64 -12.19 -23.39
C VAL A 79 -2.08 -12.67 -22.02
N GLY A 80 -1.39 -13.69 -21.49
CA GLY A 80 -1.53 -14.13 -20.10
C GLY A 80 -0.18 -14.09 -19.37
N MET A 81 -0.20 -13.77 -18.07
CA MET A 81 1.02 -13.76 -17.24
C MET A 81 1.17 -15.08 -16.47
N ILE A 82 2.35 -15.71 -16.54
CA ILE A 82 2.73 -16.89 -15.74
C ILE A 82 3.89 -16.51 -14.81
N ASP A 83 3.69 -16.65 -13.50
CA ASP A 83 4.73 -16.44 -12.50
C ASP A 83 5.47 -17.75 -12.18
N MET A 84 6.78 -17.75 -12.41
CA MET A 84 7.63 -18.90 -12.08
C MET A 84 7.74 -19.18 -10.56
N GLY A 85 7.26 -18.27 -9.70
CA GLY A 85 7.00 -18.55 -8.29
C GLY A 85 5.94 -19.64 -8.07
N ARG A 86 4.94 -19.72 -8.95
CA ARG A 86 3.86 -20.73 -8.95
C ARG A 86 3.40 -21.01 -10.39
N PRO A 87 4.22 -21.69 -11.20
CA PRO A 87 3.91 -21.92 -12.60
C PRO A 87 2.72 -22.87 -12.76
N ILE A 88 1.92 -22.67 -13.80
CA ILE A 88 0.86 -23.61 -14.16
C ILE A 88 1.47 -24.87 -14.81
N PRO A 89 0.98 -26.09 -14.49
CA PRO A 89 1.37 -27.30 -15.22
C PRO A 89 1.06 -27.19 -16.71
N LEU A 90 2.05 -27.49 -17.56
CA LEU A 90 1.94 -27.32 -19.01
C LEU A 90 0.90 -28.27 -19.64
N GLU A 91 0.67 -29.42 -19.02
CA GLU A 91 -0.35 -30.39 -19.42
C GLU A 91 -1.76 -29.81 -19.27
N LYS A 92 -1.98 -28.98 -18.23
CA LYS A 92 -3.24 -28.28 -18.01
C LYS A 92 -3.48 -27.17 -19.04
N LEU A 93 -2.40 -26.48 -19.42
CA LEU A 93 -2.47 -25.40 -20.41
C LEU A 93 -2.74 -25.93 -21.83
N GLY A 94 -2.09 -27.03 -22.20
CA GLY A 94 -2.24 -27.67 -23.51
C GLY A 94 -1.66 -26.85 -24.67
N LYS A 95 -1.82 -27.37 -25.89
CA LYS A 95 -1.37 -26.68 -27.12
C LYS A 95 -2.17 -25.41 -27.38
N ARG A 96 -1.54 -24.44 -28.04
CA ARG A 96 -2.22 -23.23 -28.50
C ARG A 96 -3.43 -23.58 -29.37
N VAL A 97 -4.55 -22.92 -29.07
CA VAL A 97 -5.80 -23.02 -29.83
C VAL A 97 -6.22 -21.64 -30.35
N PRO A 98 -6.97 -21.55 -31.46
CA PRO A 98 -7.34 -20.26 -32.07
C PRO A 98 -8.03 -19.29 -31.10
N ASP A 99 -8.97 -19.79 -30.29
CA ASP A 99 -9.77 -18.99 -29.34
C ASP A 99 -9.15 -18.90 -27.93
N GLY A 100 -7.84 -19.17 -27.82
CA GLY A 100 -7.09 -19.12 -26.57
C GLY A 100 -6.05 -18.00 -26.55
N PHE A 101 -5.11 -18.08 -25.59
CA PHE A 101 -3.99 -17.15 -25.49
C PHE A 101 -3.07 -17.23 -26.71
N ASP A 102 -2.54 -16.08 -27.13
CA ASP A 102 -1.50 -16.02 -28.17
C ASP A 102 -0.10 -16.02 -27.58
N VAL A 103 0.06 -15.24 -26.52
CA VAL A 103 1.35 -14.94 -25.91
C VAL A 103 1.28 -15.22 -24.42
N PHE A 104 2.35 -15.80 -23.87
CA PHE A 104 2.55 -15.81 -22.42
C PHE A 104 3.72 -14.92 -22.03
N ARG A 105 3.50 -14.07 -21.04
CA ARG A 105 4.55 -13.38 -20.32
C ARG A 105 5.00 -14.26 -19.17
N VAL A 106 6.26 -14.68 -19.19
CA VAL A 106 6.84 -15.52 -18.14
C VAL A 106 7.73 -14.65 -17.26
N ILE A 107 7.25 -14.41 -16.04
CA ILE A 107 7.93 -13.57 -15.05
C ILE A 107 8.74 -14.42 -14.08
N PHE A 108 9.99 -14.03 -13.84
CA PHE A 108 10.90 -14.80 -13.00
C PHE A 108 11.89 -13.91 -12.24
N LYS A 109 12.24 -14.36 -11.03
CA LYS A 109 13.31 -13.79 -10.19
C LYS A 109 14.66 -14.34 -10.63
N LYS A 110 15.74 -13.63 -10.28
CA LYS A 110 17.13 -14.05 -10.52
C LYS A 110 17.44 -15.48 -10.05
N SER A 111 16.86 -15.92 -8.93
CA SER A 111 17.04 -17.29 -8.41
C SER A 111 16.34 -18.37 -9.23
N LYS A 112 15.42 -18.02 -10.14
CA LYS A 112 14.60 -18.94 -10.94
C LYS A 112 14.91 -18.89 -12.43
N ILE A 113 16.05 -18.32 -12.84
CA ILE A 113 16.43 -18.18 -14.25
C ILE A 113 16.43 -19.54 -14.98
N GLU A 114 17.00 -20.58 -14.37
CA GLU A 114 17.04 -21.92 -15.00
C GLU A 114 15.65 -22.57 -15.11
N GLU A 115 14.83 -22.45 -14.06
CA GLU A 115 13.44 -22.93 -14.08
C GLU A 115 12.63 -22.24 -15.19
N ALA A 116 12.75 -20.92 -15.29
CA ALA A 116 12.07 -20.12 -16.31
C ALA A 116 12.53 -20.49 -17.71
N TYR A 117 13.83 -20.64 -17.93
CA TYR A 117 14.39 -21.01 -19.23
C TYR A 117 13.82 -22.35 -19.73
N ASN A 118 13.82 -23.37 -18.87
CA ASN A 118 13.29 -24.69 -19.21
C ASN A 118 11.77 -24.63 -19.45
N TYR A 119 11.04 -23.90 -18.62
CA TYR A 119 9.59 -23.73 -18.77
C TYR A 119 9.22 -23.08 -20.10
N ILE A 120 9.92 -21.99 -20.47
CA ILE A 120 9.71 -21.28 -21.72
C ILE A 120 10.02 -22.18 -22.92
N GLN A 121 11.10 -22.97 -22.84
CA GLN A 121 11.44 -23.92 -23.90
C GLN A 121 10.32 -24.92 -24.18
N GLU A 122 9.63 -25.41 -23.14
CA GLU A 122 8.49 -26.32 -23.32
C GLU A 122 7.22 -25.56 -23.78
N LEU A 123 7.00 -24.34 -23.29
CA LEU A 123 5.85 -23.50 -23.67
C LEU A 123 5.87 -23.16 -25.16
N GLU A 124 7.04 -22.87 -25.72
CA GLU A 124 7.25 -22.65 -27.16
C GLU A 124 6.91 -23.92 -27.98
N LYS A 125 7.17 -25.14 -27.48
CA LYS A 125 6.78 -26.39 -28.17
C LYS A 125 5.26 -26.58 -28.21
N LEU A 126 4.52 -25.94 -27.31
CA LEU A 126 3.05 -25.90 -27.34
C LEU A 126 2.49 -24.89 -28.34
N GLY A 127 3.36 -24.08 -28.97
CA GLY A 127 3.02 -23.16 -30.06
C GLY A 127 2.64 -21.75 -29.61
N TYR A 128 2.93 -21.38 -28.36
CA TYR A 128 2.74 -20.01 -27.87
C TYR A 128 3.98 -19.17 -28.12
N ASP A 129 3.76 -17.89 -28.42
CA ASP A 129 4.80 -16.89 -28.36
C ASP A 129 5.10 -16.56 -26.89
N VAL A 130 6.38 -16.33 -26.55
CA VAL A 130 6.76 -16.04 -25.17
C VAL A 130 7.52 -14.74 -25.02
N PHE A 131 7.14 -13.97 -24.00
CA PHE A 131 7.84 -12.78 -23.52
C PHE A 131 8.53 -13.11 -22.20
N ALA A 132 9.86 -12.98 -22.14
CA ALA A 132 10.65 -13.25 -20.95
C ALA A 132 10.81 -12.00 -20.09
N GLN A 133 10.50 -12.08 -18.80
CA GLN A 133 10.51 -10.92 -17.89
C GLN A 133 11.33 -11.18 -16.62
N ALA A 134 12.51 -10.57 -16.56
CA ALA A 134 13.40 -10.64 -15.40
C ALA A 134 13.07 -9.51 -14.42
N VAL A 135 12.39 -9.84 -13.31
CA VAL A 135 11.98 -8.82 -12.32
C VAL A 135 13.17 -8.20 -11.60
N GLY A 136 13.04 -6.92 -11.26
CA GLY A 136 14.09 -6.16 -10.60
C GLY A 136 15.36 -6.10 -11.45
N THR A 137 15.23 -5.75 -12.74
CA THR A 137 16.35 -5.69 -13.69
C THR A 137 17.47 -4.77 -13.21
N ASP A 138 17.13 -3.76 -12.41
CA ASP A 138 18.06 -2.84 -11.75
C ASP A 138 18.98 -3.49 -10.69
N ASN A 139 18.66 -4.71 -10.25
CA ASN A 139 19.49 -5.48 -9.30
C ASN A 139 20.58 -6.31 -9.99
N TYR A 140 20.64 -6.31 -11.32
CA TYR A 140 21.67 -7.01 -12.08
C TYR A 140 22.85 -6.07 -12.34
N THR A 141 24.07 -6.59 -12.19
CA THR A 141 25.23 -5.90 -12.79
C THR A 141 25.16 -6.02 -14.32
N ASP A 142 25.86 -5.13 -15.02
CA ASP A 142 25.87 -5.13 -16.50
C ASP A 142 26.32 -6.49 -17.06
N SER A 143 27.33 -7.10 -16.45
CA SER A 143 27.80 -8.45 -16.82
C SER A 143 26.75 -9.54 -16.59
N GLU A 144 26.00 -9.48 -15.48
CA GLU A 144 24.93 -10.43 -15.20
C GLU A 144 23.75 -10.25 -16.15
N PHE A 145 23.42 -9.01 -16.50
CA PHE A 145 22.35 -8.69 -17.44
C PHE A 145 22.68 -9.16 -18.86
N ILE A 146 23.93 -8.94 -19.32
CA ILE A 146 24.41 -9.47 -20.60
C ILE A 146 24.37 -11.00 -20.62
N ALA A 147 24.89 -11.67 -19.58
CA ALA A 147 24.86 -13.13 -19.51
C ALA A 147 23.43 -13.70 -19.52
N LEU A 148 22.49 -12.99 -18.88
CA LEU A 148 21.07 -13.33 -18.94
C LEU A 148 20.51 -13.20 -20.36
N ILE A 149 20.78 -12.09 -21.05
CA ILE A 149 20.39 -11.86 -22.44
C ILE A 149 20.95 -12.97 -23.36
N GLU A 150 22.25 -13.25 -23.26
CA GLU A 150 22.93 -14.28 -24.06
C GLU A 150 22.32 -15.67 -23.85
N LYS A 151 21.89 -15.99 -22.62
CA LYS A 151 21.17 -17.21 -22.32
C LYS A 151 19.84 -17.24 -23.06
N PHE A 152 19.02 -16.20 -22.93
CA PHE A 152 17.67 -16.15 -23.51
C PHE A 152 17.65 -15.99 -25.04
N ASN A 153 18.73 -15.48 -25.65
CA ASN A 153 18.92 -15.48 -27.10
C ASN A 153 18.90 -16.88 -27.75
N ARG A 154 19.09 -17.93 -26.95
CA ARG A 154 19.06 -19.33 -27.40
C ARG A 154 17.63 -19.88 -27.54
N LEU A 155 16.64 -19.16 -27.04
CA LEU A 155 15.23 -19.52 -27.13
C LEU A 155 14.55 -18.70 -28.24
N PRO A 156 13.48 -19.22 -28.88
CA PRO A 156 12.73 -18.50 -29.90
C PRO A 156 11.75 -17.45 -29.30
N ILE A 157 12.06 -16.86 -28.13
CA ILE A 157 11.21 -15.84 -27.49
C ILE A 157 10.94 -14.65 -28.42
N LYS A 158 9.79 -14.02 -28.26
CA LYS A 158 9.38 -12.85 -29.05
C LYS A 158 9.75 -11.52 -28.42
N ALA A 159 9.87 -11.47 -27.10
CA ALA A 159 10.32 -10.27 -26.40
C ALA A 159 11.12 -10.60 -25.14
N PHE A 160 12.03 -9.71 -24.79
CA PHE A 160 12.73 -9.70 -23.51
C PHE A 160 12.51 -8.35 -22.84
N TYR A 161 12.20 -8.34 -21.54
CA TYR A 161 11.79 -7.11 -20.84
C TYR A 161 12.82 -6.60 -19.84
N ILE A 162 12.96 -5.27 -19.81
CA ILE A 162 13.42 -4.51 -18.66
C ILE A 162 12.20 -4.26 -17.77
N VAL A 163 12.29 -4.63 -16.48
CA VAL A 163 11.18 -4.53 -15.52
C VAL A 163 11.60 -3.67 -14.33
N ASP A 164 11.01 -2.48 -14.23
CA ASP A 164 11.19 -1.56 -13.10
C ASP A 164 10.22 -1.89 -11.96
N SER A 165 10.45 -3.01 -11.27
CA SER A 165 9.53 -3.57 -10.27
C SER A 165 9.23 -2.66 -9.07
N PHE A 166 10.08 -1.67 -8.80
CA PHE A 166 9.89 -0.73 -7.69
C PHE A 166 9.75 0.73 -8.15
N GLY A 167 9.71 1.01 -9.46
CA GLY A 167 9.60 2.37 -9.99
C GLY A 167 10.80 3.26 -9.63
N LEU A 168 12.01 2.67 -9.62
CA LEU A 168 13.24 3.31 -9.17
C LEU A 168 14.19 3.66 -10.33
N ILE A 169 14.00 3.05 -11.50
CA ILE A 169 14.90 3.24 -12.62
C ILE A 169 14.75 4.67 -13.11
N LYS A 170 15.83 5.46 -13.01
CA LYS A 170 15.89 6.81 -13.56
C LYS A 170 16.25 6.76 -15.03
N LYS A 171 15.88 7.81 -15.78
CA LYS A 171 16.14 7.92 -17.24
C LYS A 171 17.57 7.53 -17.65
N LYS A 172 18.60 7.96 -16.92
CA LYS A 172 20.00 7.62 -17.24
C LYS A 172 20.27 6.11 -17.17
N ASP A 173 19.79 5.45 -16.12
CA ASP A 173 19.99 4.02 -15.92
C ASP A 173 19.12 3.20 -16.88
N PHE A 174 17.90 3.67 -17.16
CA PHE A 174 17.03 3.08 -18.16
C PHE A 174 17.68 3.08 -19.55
N VAL A 175 18.14 4.25 -20.02
CA VAL A 175 18.80 4.38 -21.34
C VAL A 175 20.01 3.45 -21.45
N ARG A 176 20.81 3.35 -20.38
CA ARG A 176 21.95 2.43 -20.32
C ARG A 176 21.51 0.97 -20.46
N LEU A 177 20.52 0.53 -19.68
CA LEU A 177 19.99 -0.85 -19.76
C LEU A 177 19.40 -1.15 -21.14
N ALA A 178 18.64 -0.21 -21.72
CA ALA A 178 18.06 -0.36 -23.04
C ALA A 178 19.13 -0.47 -24.14
N GLN A 179 20.22 0.30 -24.07
CA GLN A 179 21.35 0.18 -25.00
C GLN A 179 22.09 -1.15 -24.87
N ILE A 180 22.32 -1.61 -23.64
CA ILE A 180 22.93 -2.93 -23.39
C ILE A 180 22.05 -4.03 -23.99
N ALA A 181 20.74 -3.97 -23.73
CA ALA A 181 19.81 -4.94 -24.26
C ALA A 181 19.74 -4.90 -25.80
N ASP A 182 19.64 -3.71 -26.40
CA ASP A 182 19.58 -3.54 -27.85
C ASP A 182 20.82 -4.09 -28.56
N HIS A 183 22.01 -3.91 -27.98
CA HIS A 183 23.25 -4.40 -28.57
C HIS A 183 23.44 -5.92 -28.46
N ASN A 184 22.91 -6.54 -27.39
CA ASN A 184 23.20 -7.94 -27.07
C ASN A 184 22.06 -8.92 -27.39
N LEU A 185 20.81 -8.44 -27.53
CA LEU A 185 19.68 -9.31 -27.88
C LEU A 185 19.73 -9.73 -29.35
N ARG A 186 19.24 -10.92 -29.67
CA ARG A 186 19.04 -11.38 -31.06
C ARG A 186 18.09 -10.42 -31.80
N GLU A 187 18.35 -10.11 -33.08
CA GLU A 187 17.68 -9.03 -33.83
C GLU A 187 16.15 -9.15 -33.94
N ASP A 188 15.63 -10.38 -33.95
CA ASP A 188 14.19 -10.69 -34.04
C ASP A 188 13.45 -10.61 -32.70
N ILE A 189 14.16 -10.40 -31.58
CA ILE A 189 13.57 -10.31 -30.24
C ILE A 189 13.23 -8.85 -29.94
N MET A 190 11.96 -8.57 -29.66
CA MET A 190 11.53 -7.24 -29.22
C MET A 190 12.12 -6.90 -27.84
N LEU A 191 12.40 -5.62 -27.61
CA LEU A 191 12.75 -5.14 -26.28
C LEU A 191 11.53 -4.53 -25.60
N GLY A 192 11.14 -5.10 -24.46
CA GLY A 192 10.01 -4.65 -23.67
C GLY A 192 10.41 -3.78 -22.48
N TYR A 193 9.53 -2.86 -22.10
CA TYR A 193 9.66 -2.11 -20.85
C TYR A 193 8.36 -2.16 -20.04
N HIS A 194 8.49 -2.60 -18.79
CA HIS A 194 7.43 -2.52 -17.78
C HIS A 194 7.84 -1.56 -16.67
N SER A 195 6.99 -0.59 -16.35
CA SER A 195 7.32 0.53 -15.47
C SER A 195 6.27 0.81 -14.42
N HIS A 196 6.72 1.15 -13.22
CA HIS A 196 5.88 1.65 -12.13
C HIS A 196 6.15 3.14 -11.85
N ASN A 197 5.13 3.84 -11.37
CA ASN A 197 5.10 5.29 -11.20
C ASN A 197 5.52 5.79 -9.81
N ASN A 198 6.19 4.96 -9.00
CA ASN A 198 6.53 5.30 -7.60
C ASN A 198 7.36 6.59 -7.47
N MET A 199 8.20 6.87 -8.48
CA MET A 199 8.97 8.13 -8.59
C MET A 199 8.51 9.01 -9.76
N GLN A 200 7.31 8.76 -10.32
CA GLN A 200 6.75 9.47 -11.48
C GLN A 200 7.71 9.50 -12.68
N GLN A 201 8.44 8.39 -12.90
CA GLN A 201 9.42 8.27 -13.99
C GLN A 201 8.90 7.47 -15.19
N ALA A 202 7.75 6.79 -15.09
CA ALA A 202 7.26 5.87 -16.12
C ALA A 202 7.13 6.57 -17.48
N MET A 203 6.40 7.69 -17.53
CA MET A 203 6.20 8.48 -18.75
C MET A 203 7.54 8.95 -19.35
N GLY A 204 8.45 9.47 -18.52
CA GLY A 204 9.73 10.01 -18.98
C GLY A 204 10.72 8.95 -19.46
N ASN A 205 10.67 7.74 -18.91
CA ASN A 205 11.46 6.60 -19.38
C ASN A 205 10.84 6.01 -20.65
N ALA A 206 9.51 5.89 -20.70
CA ALA A 206 8.77 5.40 -21.85
C ALA A 206 8.97 6.28 -23.09
N SER A 207 8.84 7.60 -22.96
CA SER A 207 9.12 8.54 -24.06
C SER A 207 10.58 8.48 -24.49
N ALA A 208 11.51 8.41 -23.54
CA ALA A 208 12.93 8.22 -23.87
C ALA A 208 13.14 6.92 -24.66
N PHE A 209 12.45 5.83 -24.31
CA PHE A 209 12.57 4.55 -25.00
C PHE A 209 12.15 4.65 -26.47
N THR A 210 11.03 5.34 -26.74
CA THR A 210 10.52 5.55 -28.09
C THR A 210 11.41 6.48 -28.92
N GLU A 211 12.07 7.45 -28.27
CA GLU A 211 13.00 8.41 -28.89
C GLU A 211 14.40 7.83 -29.17
N MET A 212 14.75 6.67 -28.62
CA MET A 212 16.08 6.06 -28.79
C MET A 212 16.33 5.50 -30.20
N HIS A 213 15.29 5.31 -31.02
CA HIS A 213 15.38 4.77 -32.38
C HIS A 213 16.22 3.49 -32.47
N LEU A 214 15.92 2.52 -31.61
CA LEU A 214 16.61 1.24 -31.54
C LEU A 214 16.52 0.44 -32.85
N HIS A 215 17.47 -0.48 -33.03
CA HIS A 215 17.55 -1.36 -34.20
C HIS A 215 16.49 -2.48 -34.23
N ARG A 216 15.66 -2.57 -33.18
CA ARG A 216 14.62 -3.57 -33.00
C ARG A 216 13.28 -2.96 -32.67
N ASP A 217 12.23 -3.74 -32.87
CA ASP A 217 10.89 -3.42 -32.41
C ASP A 217 10.85 -3.37 -30.87
N ILE A 218 10.03 -2.47 -30.34
CA ILE A 218 9.88 -2.27 -28.90
C ILE A 218 8.42 -2.44 -28.47
N ILE A 219 8.21 -2.77 -27.19
CA ILE A 219 6.89 -2.88 -26.59
C ILE A 219 6.88 -2.20 -25.22
N LEU A 220 5.86 -1.38 -24.98
CA LEU A 220 5.70 -0.67 -23.71
C LEU A 220 4.42 -1.12 -23.01
N ASP A 221 4.57 -1.53 -21.76
CA ASP A 221 3.43 -1.84 -20.91
C ASP A 221 2.83 -0.58 -20.31
N ALA A 222 1.51 -0.51 -20.29
CA ALA A 222 0.76 0.52 -19.61
C ALA A 222 -0.55 -0.04 -19.06
N CYS A 223 -1.20 0.76 -18.20
CA CYS A 223 -2.54 0.49 -17.71
C CYS A 223 -3.38 1.73 -17.87
N VAL A 224 -4.66 1.54 -18.18
CA VAL A 224 -5.65 2.61 -18.14
C VAL A 224 -5.69 3.22 -16.74
N PHE A 225 -5.69 4.55 -16.70
CA PHE A 225 -5.59 5.36 -15.48
C PHE A 225 -4.33 5.07 -14.64
N GLY A 226 -3.31 4.44 -15.25
CA GLY A 226 -2.11 3.99 -14.56
C GLY A 226 -2.43 2.97 -13.46
N MET A 227 -3.56 2.27 -13.53
CA MET A 227 -3.96 1.31 -12.49
C MET A 227 -2.87 0.26 -12.26
N GLY A 228 -2.50 0.04 -11.02
CA GLY A 228 -1.38 -0.84 -10.72
C GLY A 228 -0.92 -0.79 -9.29
N ARG A 229 0.02 -1.69 -8.97
CA ARG A 229 0.61 -1.76 -7.65
C ARG A 229 1.32 -0.46 -7.26
N GLY A 230 1.18 -0.05 -6.00
CA GLY A 230 1.88 1.12 -5.46
C GLY A 230 1.34 2.42 -6.08
N ALA A 231 2.22 3.21 -6.69
CA ALA A 231 1.81 4.47 -7.32
C ALA A 231 1.24 4.28 -8.74
N GLY A 232 1.03 3.03 -9.16
CA GLY A 232 0.50 2.69 -10.47
C GLY A 232 1.57 2.42 -11.51
N ASN A 233 1.12 2.25 -12.75
CA ASN A 233 1.91 2.00 -13.96
C ASN A 233 1.93 3.25 -14.86
N LEU A 234 2.61 3.14 -16.00
CA LEU A 234 2.44 4.10 -17.10
C LEU A 234 0.96 4.23 -17.46
N ASN A 235 0.45 5.46 -17.52
CA ASN A 235 -0.90 5.78 -17.94
C ASN A 235 -1.06 5.50 -19.44
N LEU A 236 -1.88 4.50 -19.79
CA LEU A 236 -2.06 4.08 -21.17
C LEU A 236 -2.71 5.17 -22.01
N GLU A 237 -3.74 5.83 -21.49
CA GLU A 237 -4.47 6.90 -22.18
C GLU A 237 -3.56 8.09 -22.53
N LEU A 238 -2.70 8.50 -21.59
CA LEU A 238 -1.76 9.60 -21.79
C LEU A 238 -0.64 9.21 -22.75
N PHE A 239 -0.13 7.98 -22.63
CA PHE A 239 0.96 7.53 -23.50
C PHE A 239 0.49 7.23 -24.92
N ALA A 240 -0.73 6.71 -25.10
CA ALA A 240 -1.33 6.53 -26.41
C ALA A 240 -1.55 7.88 -27.13
N GLU A 241 -1.98 8.92 -26.40
CA GLU A 241 -2.08 10.28 -26.95
C GLU A 241 -0.70 10.81 -27.39
N TYR A 242 0.33 10.67 -26.53
CA TYR A 242 1.71 10.99 -26.90
C TYR A 242 2.18 10.24 -28.16
N MET A 243 1.84 8.95 -28.28
CA MET A 243 2.16 8.15 -29.46
C MET A 243 1.46 8.65 -30.73
N ASN A 244 0.21 9.09 -30.63
CA ASN A 244 -0.52 9.68 -31.75
C ASN A 244 0.11 11.01 -32.19
N GLU A 245 0.49 11.86 -31.23
CA GLU A 245 1.08 13.18 -31.51
C GLU A 245 2.48 13.09 -32.12
N ASN A 246 3.28 12.09 -31.74
CA ASN A 246 4.72 12.07 -32.02
C ASN A 246 5.18 10.95 -32.97
N PHE A 247 4.39 9.88 -33.15
CA PHE A 247 4.81 8.67 -33.88
C PHE A 247 3.82 8.18 -34.94
N ASP A 248 2.92 9.05 -35.42
CA ASP A 248 1.92 8.74 -36.47
C ASP A 248 1.03 7.53 -36.14
N LYS A 249 0.76 7.33 -34.85
CA LYS A 249 -0.19 6.33 -34.36
C LYS A 249 -1.61 6.87 -34.41
N GLN A 250 -2.59 5.96 -34.38
CA GLN A 250 -4.02 6.26 -34.50
C GLN A 250 -4.83 5.56 -33.40
N TYR A 251 -4.30 5.50 -32.19
CA TYR A 251 -5.00 4.91 -31.04
C TYR A 251 -6.24 5.72 -30.70
N ARG A 252 -7.37 5.05 -30.41
CA ARG A 252 -8.58 5.73 -29.96
C ARG A 252 -8.55 5.92 -28.45
N ILE A 253 -8.53 7.17 -28.00
CA ILE A 253 -8.41 7.51 -26.58
C ILE A 253 -9.73 7.34 -25.81
N GLU A 254 -10.86 7.67 -26.44
CA GLU A 254 -12.21 7.58 -25.85
C GLU A 254 -12.49 6.25 -25.13
N PRO A 255 -12.30 5.06 -25.74
CA PRO A 255 -12.56 3.79 -25.06
C PRO A 255 -11.78 3.62 -23.74
N MET A 256 -10.57 4.18 -23.65
CA MET A 256 -9.78 4.14 -22.42
C MET A 256 -10.39 5.05 -21.36
N LEU A 257 -10.85 6.24 -21.73
CA LEU A 257 -11.54 7.16 -20.80
C LEU A 257 -12.86 6.55 -20.28
N GLU A 258 -13.60 5.85 -21.12
CA GLU A 258 -14.81 5.12 -20.71
C GLU A 258 -14.49 3.98 -19.73
N ILE A 259 -13.33 3.32 -19.85
CA ILE A 259 -12.90 2.34 -18.84
C ILE A 259 -12.68 3.03 -17.48
N ILE A 260 -12.09 4.23 -17.47
CA ILE A 260 -11.89 5.00 -16.23
C ILE A 260 -13.23 5.31 -15.58
N ASP A 261 -14.15 5.89 -16.34
CA ASP A 261 -15.44 6.37 -15.84
C ASP A 261 -16.33 5.23 -15.34
N GLU A 262 -16.46 4.16 -16.13
CA GLU A 262 -17.43 3.10 -15.86
C GLU A 262 -16.95 2.02 -14.89
N TYR A 263 -15.63 1.82 -14.74
CA TYR A 263 -15.08 0.70 -13.97
C TYR A 263 -14.03 1.11 -12.94
N LEU A 264 -13.08 1.97 -13.31
CA LEU A 264 -11.90 2.20 -12.46
C LEU A 264 -12.14 3.27 -11.39
N ASN A 265 -13.01 4.25 -11.61
CA ASN A 265 -13.27 5.32 -10.65
C ASN A 265 -13.82 4.82 -9.31
N ASP A 266 -14.69 3.80 -9.32
CA ASP A 266 -15.19 3.18 -8.09
C ASP A 266 -14.07 2.48 -7.33
N ILE A 267 -13.28 1.67 -8.05
CA ILE A 267 -12.12 0.99 -7.47
C ILE A 267 -11.12 2.01 -6.92
N TYR A 268 -10.89 3.13 -7.61
CA TYR A 268 -9.97 4.18 -7.19
C TYR A 268 -10.41 4.84 -5.88
N ARG A 269 -11.72 5.05 -5.70
CA ARG A 269 -12.28 5.61 -4.47
C ARG A 269 -12.12 4.68 -3.28
N GLU A 270 -12.25 3.38 -3.49
CA GLU A 270 -12.12 2.36 -2.44
C GLU A 270 -10.66 1.97 -2.18
N HIS A 271 -9.84 1.94 -3.24
CA HIS A 271 -8.48 1.42 -3.27
C HIS A 271 -7.58 2.37 -4.08
N PHE A 272 -7.16 3.45 -3.43
CA PHE A 272 -6.31 4.47 -4.07
C PHE A 272 -4.98 3.90 -4.59
N TRP A 273 -4.65 4.20 -5.85
CA TRP A 273 -3.29 4.16 -6.40
C TRP A 273 -2.85 5.54 -6.86
N GLY A 274 -1.54 5.74 -6.98
CA GLY A 274 -0.97 7.02 -7.41
C GLY A 274 0.09 7.54 -6.46
N TYR A 275 0.65 8.71 -6.78
CA TYR A 275 1.69 9.31 -5.96
C TYR A 275 1.18 9.61 -4.55
N SER A 276 1.92 9.14 -3.55
CA SER A 276 1.67 9.47 -2.16
C SER A 276 2.99 9.51 -1.38
N LEU A 277 2.99 10.21 -0.24
CA LEU A 277 4.16 10.28 0.64
C LEU A 277 4.66 8.89 1.07
N PRO A 278 3.79 7.94 1.49
CA PRO A 278 4.21 6.56 1.77
C PRO A 278 4.97 5.90 0.63
N LEU A 279 4.42 5.98 -0.59
CA LEU A 279 5.00 5.32 -1.75
C LEU A 279 6.32 5.97 -2.16
N TYR A 280 6.41 7.30 -2.07
CA TYR A 280 7.67 8.02 -2.25
C TYR A 280 8.74 7.56 -1.25
N LEU A 281 8.40 7.49 0.05
CA LEU A 281 9.35 7.06 1.07
C LEU A 281 9.74 5.59 0.89
N SER A 282 8.82 4.73 0.46
CA SER A 282 9.11 3.34 0.13
C SER A 282 10.16 3.24 -0.98
N ALA A 283 9.92 3.94 -2.09
CA ALA A 283 10.81 3.96 -3.23
C ALA A 283 12.17 4.60 -2.89
N ALA A 284 12.18 5.72 -2.15
CA ALA A 284 13.41 6.37 -1.73
C ALA A 284 14.32 5.48 -0.85
N ASN A 285 13.73 4.48 -0.18
CA ASN A 285 14.45 3.51 0.66
C ASN A 285 14.66 2.14 0.02
N GLY A 286 14.20 1.94 -1.23
CA GLY A 286 14.28 0.66 -1.95
C GLY A 286 13.48 -0.45 -1.26
N CYS A 287 12.31 -0.13 -0.71
CA CYS A 287 11.46 -1.06 0.04
C CYS A 287 10.21 -1.44 -0.76
N HIS A 288 9.62 -2.59 -0.43
CA HIS A 288 8.33 -2.99 -0.96
C HIS A 288 7.23 -2.00 -0.53
N PRO A 289 6.34 -1.54 -1.45
CA PRO A 289 5.29 -0.55 -1.17
C PRO A 289 4.45 -0.82 0.09
N ASN A 290 4.05 -2.08 0.30
CA ASN A 290 3.21 -2.47 1.43
C ASN A 290 3.82 -2.22 2.83
N TYR A 291 5.16 -2.19 2.98
CA TYR A 291 5.75 -1.77 4.26
C TYR A 291 5.38 -0.32 4.58
N ALA A 292 5.48 0.53 3.57
CA ALA A 292 5.16 1.93 3.68
C ALA A 292 3.65 2.10 3.95
N ILE A 293 2.79 1.49 3.12
CA ILE A 293 1.33 1.53 3.34
C ILE A 293 0.96 1.08 4.77
N TYR A 294 1.59 0.01 5.28
CA TYR A 294 1.37 -0.47 6.64
C TYR A 294 1.80 0.53 7.73
N PHE A 295 2.97 1.16 7.61
CA PHE A 295 3.40 2.15 8.62
C PHE A 295 2.59 3.45 8.52
N ALA A 296 2.18 3.84 7.31
CA ALA A 296 1.32 5.00 7.10
C ALA A 296 -0.07 4.80 7.73
N SER A 297 -0.64 3.60 7.63
CA SER A 297 -1.95 3.28 8.21
C SER A 297 -1.98 3.31 9.74
N LYS A 298 -0.81 3.36 10.41
CA LYS A 298 -0.76 3.60 11.86
C LYS A 298 -1.20 5.01 12.23
N GLY A 299 -1.10 5.98 11.32
CA GLY A 299 -1.55 7.37 11.53
C GLY A 299 -0.70 8.20 12.51
N THR A 300 0.19 7.56 13.27
CA THR A 300 0.91 8.21 14.39
C THR A 300 2.26 8.80 14.04
N LEU A 301 2.87 8.32 12.96
CA LEU A 301 4.24 8.64 12.60
C LEU A 301 4.37 10.03 11.95
N THR A 302 5.44 10.74 12.32
CA THR A 302 5.95 11.88 11.55
C THR A 302 6.66 11.39 10.30
N VAL A 303 6.83 12.24 9.29
CA VAL A 303 7.60 11.90 8.06
C VAL A 303 9.02 11.44 8.41
N LYS A 304 9.64 12.05 9.43
CA LYS A 304 10.97 11.69 9.91
C LYS A 304 10.98 10.28 10.50
N SER A 305 10.13 10.00 11.49
CA SER A 305 10.05 8.69 12.11
C SER A 305 9.71 7.60 11.11
N TYR A 306 8.81 7.90 10.20
CA TYR A 306 8.42 6.99 9.15
C TYR A 306 9.59 6.63 8.21
N ASN A 307 10.37 7.62 7.79
CA ASN A 307 11.58 7.39 6.99
C ASN A 307 12.65 6.61 7.77
N GLU A 308 12.82 6.87 9.08
CA GLU A 308 13.75 6.12 9.94
C GLU A 308 13.37 4.64 10.05
N ILE A 309 12.07 4.33 10.24
CA ILE A 309 11.56 2.96 10.29
C ILE A 309 11.82 2.24 8.97
N LEU A 310 11.54 2.88 7.82
CA LEU A 310 11.81 2.29 6.51
C LEU A 310 13.31 2.04 6.27
N LYS A 311 14.18 2.90 6.79
CA LYS A 311 15.63 2.72 6.74
C LYS A 311 16.12 1.57 7.63
N SER A 312 15.47 1.31 8.76
CA SER A 312 15.86 0.25 9.68
C SER A 312 15.49 -1.16 9.22
N ILE A 313 14.66 -1.31 8.17
CA ILE A 313 14.35 -2.62 7.60
C ILE A 313 15.64 -3.27 7.06
N PRO A 314 15.99 -4.51 7.47
CA PRO A 314 17.12 -5.26 6.90
C PRO A 314 17.02 -5.39 5.38
N LYS A 315 18.15 -5.33 4.66
CA LYS A 315 18.18 -5.28 3.18
C LYS A 315 17.47 -6.48 2.55
N GLU A 316 17.64 -7.66 3.13
CA GLU A 316 17.03 -8.92 2.77
C GLU A 316 15.50 -8.91 2.88
N ASP A 317 14.96 -8.11 3.80
CA ASP A 317 13.52 -8.02 4.08
C ASP A 317 12.84 -6.91 3.29
N LYS A 318 13.60 -5.99 2.68
CA LYS A 318 13.04 -4.89 1.90
C LYS A 318 12.30 -5.34 0.65
N ALA A 319 12.72 -6.43 0.02
CA ALA A 319 12.21 -6.85 -1.29
C ALA A 319 10.81 -7.48 -1.23
N LEU A 320 10.46 -8.15 -0.13
CA LEU A 320 9.19 -8.87 0.04
C LEU A 320 8.51 -8.42 1.32
N TYR A 321 7.25 -8.01 1.21
CA TYR A 321 6.47 -7.63 2.37
C TYR A 321 6.12 -8.84 3.25
N ASN A 322 6.38 -8.71 4.54
CA ASN A 322 5.89 -9.62 5.57
C ASN A 322 5.26 -8.79 6.69
N LYS A 323 3.98 -9.06 6.99
CA LYS A 323 3.20 -8.32 7.98
C LYS A 323 3.83 -8.43 9.37
N ASP A 324 4.07 -9.65 9.86
CA ASP A 324 4.59 -9.90 11.21
C ASP A 324 5.93 -9.19 11.45
N LYS A 325 6.82 -9.20 10.45
CA LYS A 325 8.08 -8.45 10.51
C LYS A 325 7.85 -6.95 10.56
N ALA A 326 6.92 -6.42 9.77
CA ALA A 326 6.56 -5.00 9.82
C ALA A 326 6.04 -4.62 11.21
N GLU A 327 5.20 -5.45 11.82
CA GLU A 327 4.66 -5.21 13.16
C GLU A 327 5.76 -5.21 14.22
N ALA A 328 6.68 -6.19 14.16
CA ALA A 328 7.81 -6.29 15.08
C ALA A 328 8.74 -5.08 14.99
N ILE A 329 9.10 -4.64 13.77
CA ILE A 329 9.93 -3.45 13.55
C ILE A 329 9.23 -2.20 14.08
N TYR A 330 7.93 -2.07 13.83
CA TYR A 330 7.12 -0.96 14.32
C TYR A 330 7.10 -0.91 15.84
N LYS A 331 6.81 -2.04 16.49
CA LYS A 331 6.79 -2.18 17.95
C LYS A 331 8.14 -1.82 18.55
N GLN A 332 9.23 -2.40 18.04
CA GLN A 332 10.58 -2.10 18.49
C GLN A 332 10.94 -0.62 18.35
N TYR A 333 10.47 0.05 17.28
CA TYR A 333 10.69 1.47 17.11
C TYR A 333 9.92 2.31 18.16
N GLN A 334 8.70 1.90 18.51
CA GLN A 334 7.85 2.59 19.49
C GLN A 334 8.32 2.39 20.93
N GLU A 335 8.85 1.22 21.28
CA GLU A 335 9.23 0.81 22.66
C GLU A 335 10.35 1.62 23.32
N ASN A 336 10.87 2.69 22.69
CA ASN A 336 11.99 3.55 23.14
C ASN A 336 12.18 3.58 24.67
N TYR A 337 12.99 2.66 25.20
CA TYR A 337 13.07 2.41 26.64
C TYR A 337 13.77 3.55 27.37
N ILE A 338 13.13 4.04 28.44
CA ILE A 338 13.69 5.03 29.36
C ILE A 338 13.50 4.56 30.82
N ASP A 339 14.25 5.17 31.73
CA ASP A 339 13.99 5.07 33.17
C ASP A 339 13.03 6.20 33.59
N ASP A 340 11.78 5.86 33.88
CA ASP A 340 10.70 6.80 34.21
C ASP A 340 10.34 6.84 35.71
N ARG A 341 11.09 6.14 36.57
CA ARG A 341 10.77 6.00 38.00
C ARG A 341 10.54 7.33 38.72
N GLU A 342 11.40 8.32 38.50
CA GLU A 342 11.26 9.65 39.13
C GLU A 342 10.00 10.38 38.66
N ALA A 343 9.64 10.25 37.38
CA ALA A 343 8.43 10.86 36.83
C ALA A 343 7.17 10.19 37.40
N VAL A 344 7.19 8.85 37.50
CA VAL A 344 6.10 8.06 38.09
C VAL A 344 5.90 8.42 39.56
N GLU A 345 6.97 8.47 40.37
CA GLU A 345 6.88 8.82 41.79
C GLU A 345 6.32 10.24 42.02
N LYS A 346 6.73 11.22 41.20
CA LYS A 346 6.19 12.59 41.29
C LYS A 346 4.72 12.66 40.89
N LEU A 347 4.34 12.00 39.80
CA LEU A 347 2.94 11.96 39.38
C LEU A 347 2.06 11.21 40.38
N GLU A 348 2.55 10.12 40.98
CA GLU A 348 1.86 9.43 42.06
C GLU A 348 1.59 10.38 43.23
N GLN A 349 2.59 11.15 43.67
CA GLN A 349 2.43 12.15 44.74
C GLN A 349 1.44 13.25 44.37
N GLU A 350 1.47 13.77 43.14
CA GLU A 350 0.59 14.86 42.68
C GLU A 350 -0.87 14.41 42.49
N LEU A 351 -1.10 13.14 42.14
CA LEU A 351 -2.42 12.57 41.88
C LEU A 351 -3.03 11.85 43.10
N SER A 352 -2.21 11.47 44.08
CA SER A 352 -2.66 10.70 45.26
C SER A 352 -3.80 11.39 46.01
N GLY A 353 -4.86 10.62 46.29
CA GLY A 353 -6.03 11.10 47.04
C GLY A 353 -6.95 12.07 46.28
N ARG A 354 -6.73 12.30 44.98
CA ARG A 354 -7.59 13.12 44.12
C ARG A 354 -8.42 12.27 43.16
N GLU A 355 -9.63 12.71 42.83
CA GLU A 355 -10.39 12.13 41.72
C GLU A 355 -9.76 12.57 40.39
N VAL A 356 -9.69 11.67 39.40
CA VAL A 356 -9.14 11.95 38.06
C VAL A 356 -10.25 11.88 37.02
N LEU A 357 -10.33 12.93 36.19
CA LEU A 357 -11.21 13.02 35.03
C LEU A 357 -10.38 13.00 33.75
N LEU A 358 -10.57 11.99 32.91
CA LEU A 358 -9.99 11.91 31.58
C LEU A 358 -10.93 12.52 30.53
N LEU A 359 -10.42 13.39 29.68
CA LEU A 359 -11.14 13.98 28.55
C LEU A 359 -10.63 13.41 27.23
N GLY A 360 -11.47 12.66 26.52
CA GLY A 360 -11.25 12.15 25.17
C GLY A 360 -11.86 13.06 24.09
N SER A 361 -11.41 12.91 22.84
CA SER A 361 -11.77 13.80 21.73
C SER A 361 -13.12 13.47 21.06
N GLY A 362 -13.95 12.64 21.69
CA GLY A 362 -15.26 12.23 21.19
C GLY A 362 -16.25 13.38 21.10
N LYS A 363 -17.24 13.23 20.22
CA LYS A 363 -18.32 14.20 20.03
C LYS A 363 -19.16 14.36 21.30
N SER A 364 -19.30 13.29 22.09
CA SER A 364 -20.06 13.29 23.34
C SER A 364 -19.53 14.32 24.34
N LEU A 365 -18.21 14.62 24.32
CA LEU A 365 -17.61 15.62 25.21
C LEU A 365 -18.28 17.00 25.05
N MET A 366 -18.51 17.41 23.80
CA MET A 366 -19.14 18.70 23.50
C MET A 366 -20.66 18.62 23.56
N GLN A 367 -21.27 17.50 23.15
CA GLN A 367 -22.71 17.30 23.20
C GLN A 367 -23.26 17.26 24.63
N GLN A 368 -22.48 16.73 25.57
CA GLN A 368 -22.83 16.60 26.99
C GLN A 368 -21.96 17.53 27.87
N LYS A 369 -21.48 18.65 27.31
CA LYS A 369 -20.58 19.61 27.98
C LYS A 369 -21.07 20.06 29.36
N ALA A 370 -22.35 20.39 29.49
CA ALA A 370 -22.92 20.88 30.76
C ALA A 370 -22.75 19.87 31.92
N GLN A 371 -22.87 18.57 31.64
CA GLN A 371 -22.68 17.52 32.63
C GLN A 371 -21.21 17.41 33.06
N VAL A 372 -20.28 17.61 32.13
CA VAL A 372 -18.84 17.60 32.39
C VAL A 372 -18.44 18.81 33.24
N GLU A 373 -18.93 20.01 32.89
CA GLU A 373 -18.69 21.24 33.65
C GLU A 373 -19.25 21.16 35.08
N GLU A 374 -20.44 20.58 35.24
CA GLU A 374 -21.04 20.36 36.56
C GLU A 374 -20.20 19.43 37.42
N TYR A 375 -19.75 18.30 36.87
CA TYR A 375 -18.87 17.38 37.57
C TYR A 375 -17.53 18.02 37.97
N ILE A 376 -16.90 18.78 37.07
CA ILE A 376 -15.65 19.50 37.38
C ILE A 376 -15.87 20.49 38.53
N ARG A 377 -16.97 21.25 38.50
CA ARG A 377 -17.30 22.22 39.54
C ARG A 377 -17.59 21.58 40.90
N GLU A 378 -18.28 20.45 40.93
CA GLU A 378 -18.68 19.79 42.18
C GLU A 378 -17.57 18.95 42.81
N LYS A 379 -16.82 18.21 41.99
CA LYS A 379 -15.82 17.24 42.47
C LYS A 379 -14.40 17.79 42.47
N ASN A 380 -14.14 18.88 41.75
CA ASN A 380 -12.82 19.48 41.58
C ASN A 380 -11.71 18.42 41.29
N PRO A 381 -11.92 17.54 40.27
CA PRO A 381 -10.99 16.47 39.94
C PRO A 381 -9.70 17.04 39.31
N VAL A 382 -8.67 16.22 39.21
CA VAL A 382 -7.56 16.46 38.28
C VAL A 382 -8.06 16.17 36.87
N VAL A 383 -8.01 17.16 35.98
CA VAL A 383 -8.47 17.03 34.60
C VAL A 383 -7.29 16.73 33.67
N ILE A 384 -7.35 15.59 32.98
CA ILE A 384 -6.30 15.15 32.03
C ILE A 384 -6.90 15.02 30.63
N GLY A 385 -6.41 15.82 29.68
CA GLY A 385 -6.74 15.69 28.26
C GLY A 385 -5.95 14.57 27.58
N LEU A 386 -6.60 13.74 26.77
CA LEU A 386 -5.99 12.57 26.11
C LEU A 386 -5.64 12.89 24.65
N ASN A 387 -4.35 13.13 24.34
CA ASN A 387 -3.87 13.52 23.00
C ASN A 387 -4.48 14.84 22.45
N PHE A 388 -5.16 15.64 23.26
CA PHE A 388 -5.60 16.99 22.92
C PHE A 388 -5.95 17.76 24.19
N VAL A 389 -6.09 19.07 24.07
CA VAL A 389 -6.58 19.97 25.12
C VAL A 389 -7.79 20.72 24.55
N PRO A 390 -9.02 20.47 25.04
CA PRO A 390 -10.20 21.18 24.57
C PRO A 390 -10.17 22.65 25.03
N ALA A 391 -10.49 23.58 24.13
CA ALA A 391 -10.52 25.02 24.46
C ALA A 391 -11.57 25.39 25.53
N ASP A 392 -12.61 24.57 25.66
CA ASP A 392 -13.74 24.79 26.56
C ASP A 392 -13.51 24.29 28.00
N PHE A 393 -12.45 23.53 28.26
CA PHE A 393 -12.16 22.99 29.60
C PHE A 393 -10.73 23.30 30.00
N ALA A 394 -10.54 23.74 31.25
CA ALA A 394 -9.21 23.86 31.83
C ALA A 394 -8.69 22.46 32.17
N CYS A 395 -7.56 22.08 31.57
CA CYS A 395 -6.87 20.84 31.88
C CYS A 395 -5.68 21.11 32.81
N ASP A 396 -5.51 20.30 33.85
CA ASP A 396 -4.30 20.31 34.68
C ASP A 396 -3.13 19.67 33.95
N TYR A 397 -3.43 18.59 33.20
CA TYR A 397 -2.46 17.88 32.38
C TYR A 397 -2.98 17.53 30.98
N ALA A 398 -2.05 17.34 30.06
CA ALA A 398 -2.29 16.68 28.78
C ALA A 398 -1.45 15.40 28.73
N PHE A 399 -2.10 14.24 28.63
CA PHE A 399 -1.44 12.95 28.40
C PHE A 399 -1.30 12.71 26.90
N ILE A 400 -0.08 12.61 26.39
CA ILE A 400 0.19 12.63 24.95
C ILE A 400 1.11 11.47 24.56
N CYS A 401 0.60 10.56 23.74
CA CYS A 401 1.36 9.44 23.18
C CYS A 401 1.47 9.47 21.66
N HIS A 402 1.05 10.57 21.03
CA HIS A 402 1.03 10.75 19.58
C HIS A 402 1.74 12.04 19.13
N MET A 403 2.84 11.94 18.37
CA MET A 403 3.70 13.09 18.06
C MET A 403 3.01 14.19 17.24
N ARG A 404 2.10 13.84 16.31
CA ARG A 404 1.32 14.86 15.57
C ARG A 404 0.39 15.64 16.50
N ARG A 405 -0.18 14.99 17.51
CA ARG A 405 -1.10 15.60 18.47
C ARG A 405 -0.34 16.50 19.45
N TYR A 406 0.85 16.06 19.89
CA TYR A 406 1.79 16.89 20.65
C TYR A 406 2.07 18.23 19.95
N LYS A 407 2.38 18.21 18.64
CA LYS A 407 2.65 19.44 17.86
C LYS A 407 1.44 20.37 17.72
N ASN A 408 0.22 19.85 17.89
CA ASN A 408 -1.02 20.63 17.77
C ASN A 408 -1.47 21.24 19.10
N ILE A 409 -0.87 20.86 20.22
CA ILE A 409 -1.17 21.46 21.52
C ILE A 409 -0.35 22.74 21.62
N THR A 410 -1.02 23.88 21.48
CA THR A 410 -0.42 25.23 21.53
C THR A 410 -0.60 25.91 22.89
N ASP A 411 -1.31 25.28 23.82
CA ASP A 411 -1.46 25.79 25.17
C ASP A 411 -0.22 25.44 25.98
N ASP A 412 0.61 26.45 26.28
CA ASP A 412 1.82 26.30 27.07
C ASP A 412 1.55 26.28 28.58
N SER A 413 0.31 26.55 29.02
CA SER A 413 -0.05 26.58 30.43
C SER A 413 -0.37 25.19 31.01
N VAL A 414 -0.73 24.24 30.15
CA VAL A 414 -1.02 22.85 30.54
C VAL A 414 0.26 22.05 30.71
N ARG A 415 0.34 21.29 31.81
CA ARG A 415 1.47 20.38 32.05
C ARG A 415 1.35 19.14 31.18
N LYS A 416 2.38 18.80 30.44
CA LYS A 416 2.38 17.71 29.46
C LYS A 416 3.02 16.46 30.07
N ILE A 417 2.25 15.37 30.11
CA ILE A 417 2.73 14.02 30.39
C ILE A 417 2.87 13.32 29.04
N ILE A 418 4.09 13.06 28.62
CA ILE A 418 4.35 12.41 27.33
C ILE A 418 4.87 10.99 27.52
N THR A 419 4.80 10.18 26.47
CA THR A 419 5.44 8.86 26.45
C THR A 419 6.72 8.85 25.64
N SER A 420 7.64 7.95 25.98
CA SER A 420 9.00 7.88 25.43
C SER A 420 9.09 7.66 23.92
N ASN A 421 8.02 7.20 23.27
CA ASN A 421 7.94 7.12 21.82
C ASN A 421 7.93 8.52 21.13
N LEU A 422 7.64 9.60 21.85
CA LEU A 422 7.69 10.98 21.36
C LEU A 422 9.12 11.54 21.35
N ARG A 423 9.99 10.92 20.56
CA ARG A 423 11.43 11.25 20.49
C ARG A 423 11.76 12.70 20.09
N GLU A 424 10.82 13.38 19.44
CA GLU A 424 10.98 14.77 18.98
C GLU A 424 10.40 15.80 19.97
N ALA A 425 9.71 15.37 21.04
CA ALA A 425 9.14 16.28 22.03
C ALA A 425 10.25 16.92 22.88
N LYS A 426 10.09 18.20 23.18
CA LYS A 426 11.10 19.01 23.92
C LYS A 426 10.53 19.73 25.12
N ASP A 427 9.26 20.12 25.02
CA ASP A 427 8.51 20.80 26.05
C ASP A 427 7.54 19.81 26.69
N TYR A 428 7.85 19.39 27.91
CA TYR A 428 7.06 18.50 28.74
C TYR A 428 7.55 18.51 30.19
N GLU A 429 6.65 18.21 31.12
CA GLU A 429 6.95 18.09 32.54
C GLU A 429 7.35 16.66 32.92
N TYR A 430 6.66 15.68 32.34
CA TYR A 430 6.84 14.28 32.69
C TYR A 430 6.95 13.40 31.44
N MET A 431 7.87 12.44 31.48
CA MET A 431 8.02 11.43 30.43
C MET A 431 7.88 10.04 31.05
N LEU A 432 6.94 9.26 30.51
CA LEU A 432 6.66 7.89 30.91
C LEU A 432 7.21 6.89 29.88
N ASN A 433 7.63 5.72 30.32
CA ASN A 433 8.10 4.66 29.45
C ASN A 433 6.92 4.08 28.65
N PHE A 434 6.94 4.26 27.33
CA PHE A 434 5.85 3.82 26.45
C PHE A 434 5.54 2.33 26.62
N ALA A 435 6.58 1.50 26.63
CA ALA A 435 6.45 0.04 26.70
C ALA A 435 5.80 -0.46 28.00
N SER A 436 5.89 0.32 29.09
CA SER A 436 5.29 -0.03 30.39
C SER A 436 3.76 0.04 30.36
N TYR A 437 3.19 0.92 29.54
CA TYR A 437 1.77 1.28 29.59
C TYR A 437 1.02 1.06 28.28
N SER A 438 1.73 0.77 27.18
CA SER A 438 1.12 0.43 25.89
C SER A 438 0.37 -0.90 25.92
N SER A 439 -0.73 -1.00 25.15
CA SER A 439 -1.42 -2.29 24.95
C SER A 439 -0.50 -3.29 24.25
N GLN A 440 -0.64 -4.57 24.60
CA GLN A 440 0.05 -5.66 23.91
C GLN A 440 -0.56 -5.97 22.53
N GLU A 441 -1.78 -5.49 22.26
CA GLU A 441 -2.47 -5.67 21.00
C GLU A 441 -1.99 -4.63 19.97
N PRO A 442 -1.34 -5.03 18.86
CA PRO A 442 -0.72 -4.11 17.89
C PRO A 442 -1.69 -3.09 17.28
N ALA A 443 -2.98 -3.44 17.18
CA ALA A 443 -4.00 -2.54 16.66
C ALA A 443 -4.28 -1.36 17.61
N ILE A 444 -4.17 -1.54 18.92
CA ILE A 444 -4.58 -0.53 19.92
C ILE A 444 -3.43 -0.11 20.85
N MET A 445 -2.20 -0.51 20.54
CA MET A 445 -0.97 -0.20 21.27
C MET A 445 -0.80 1.28 21.64
N GLU A 446 -1.20 2.18 20.73
CA GLU A 446 -1.08 3.64 20.90
C GLU A 446 -2.39 4.33 21.34
N ASN A 447 -3.37 3.58 21.85
CA ASN A 447 -4.59 4.19 22.37
C ASN A 447 -4.28 4.98 23.66
N SER A 448 -4.34 6.31 23.58
CA SER A 448 -4.06 7.21 24.71
C SER A 448 -4.93 6.98 25.93
N GLY A 449 -6.21 6.61 25.76
CA GLY A 449 -7.11 6.37 26.87
C GLY A 449 -6.70 5.12 27.65
N LEU A 450 -6.48 4.01 26.95
CA LEU A 450 -6.02 2.76 27.57
C LEU A 450 -4.64 2.93 28.22
N MET A 451 -3.72 3.62 27.56
CA MET A 451 -2.38 3.84 28.07
C MET A 451 -2.36 4.69 29.33
N CYS A 452 -3.16 5.77 29.35
CA CYS A 452 -3.33 6.59 30.54
C CYS A 452 -3.98 5.77 31.69
N LEU A 453 -4.97 4.94 31.39
CA LEU A 453 -5.58 4.05 32.39
C LEU A 453 -4.61 3.03 32.97
N HIS A 454 -3.76 2.39 32.15
CA HIS A 454 -2.70 1.49 32.63
C HIS A 454 -1.73 2.22 33.55
N PHE A 455 -1.34 3.44 33.21
CA PHE A 455 -0.51 4.29 34.06
C PHE A 455 -1.21 4.61 35.40
N LEU A 456 -2.47 5.05 35.36
CA LEU A 456 -3.24 5.38 36.56
C LEU A 456 -3.46 4.15 37.46
N LEU A 457 -3.68 2.98 36.87
CA LEU A 457 -3.75 1.71 37.59
C LEU A 457 -2.39 1.37 38.25
N HIS A 458 -1.29 1.60 37.55
CA HIS A 458 0.07 1.33 38.05
C HIS A 458 0.40 2.16 39.30
N ILE A 459 0.02 3.44 39.33
CA ILE A 459 0.18 4.31 40.51
C ILE A 459 -0.94 4.13 41.56
N GLY A 460 -1.77 3.09 41.42
CA GLY A 460 -2.76 2.70 42.41
C GLY A 460 -4.00 3.58 42.50
N MET A 461 -4.40 4.27 41.41
CA MET A 461 -5.64 5.06 41.41
C MET A 461 -6.88 4.14 41.45
N PRO A 462 -7.73 4.23 42.49
CA PRO A 462 -8.84 3.31 42.69
C PRO A 462 -10.02 3.61 41.76
N GLN A 463 -10.19 4.87 41.35
CA GLN A 463 -11.30 5.34 40.53
C GLN A 463 -10.83 6.34 39.49
N VAL A 464 -11.35 6.21 38.26
CA VAL A 464 -11.16 7.15 37.16
C VAL A 464 -12.51 7.42 36.50
N VAL A 465 -12.77 8.70 36.21
CA VAL A 465 -13.94 9.13 35.45
C VAL A 465 -13.50 9.54 34.05
N ILE A 466 -14.29 9.18 33.04
CA ILE A 466 -13.97 9.43 31.63
C ILE A 466 -15.13 10.17 30.96
N ALA A 467 -14.81 11.22 30.21
CA ALA A 467 -15.72 11.90 29.29
C ALA A 467 -15.10 11.95 27.89
N GLY A 468 -15.90 11.85 26.84
CA GLY A 468 -15.44 11.98 25.45
C GLY A 468 -14.70 10.77 24.88
N LEU A 469 -14.80 9.58 25.48
CA LEU A 469 -14.24 8.34 24.92
C LEU A 469 -15.34 7.53 24.24
N ASP A 470 -15.84 8.04 23.11
CA ASP A 470 -17.07 7.54 22.47
C ASP A 470 -16.89 6.18 21.79
N GLY A 471 -15.68 5.90 21.28
CA GLY A 471 -15.36 4.81 20.37
C GLY A 471 -15.42 5.23 18.89
N TYR A 472 -14.93 4.36 18.01
CA TYR A 472 -14.89 4.65 16.57
C TYR A 472 -16.26 4.42 15.91
N ASP A 473 -16.74 5.37 15.10
CA ASP A 473 -18.00 5.24 14.36
C ASP A 473 -17.80 4.43 13.08
N ILE A 474 -18.46 3.28 13.00
CA ILE A 474 -18.35 2.33 11.87
C ILE A 474 -19.27 2.76 10.70
N ARG A 475 -20.23 3.67 10.94
CA ARG A 475 -21.26 4.05 9.96
C ARG A 475 -20.98 5.35 9.21
N ASN A 476 -20.07 6.19 9.72
CA ASN A 476 -19.67 7.44 9.09
C ASN A 476 -18.17 7.45 8.81
N HIS A 477 -17.80 7.41 7.53
CA HIS A 477 -16.46 7.75 7.02
C HIS A 477 -16.14 9.26 7.19
N GLY A 478 -16.44 9.88 8.33
CA GLY A 478 -16.43 11.35 8.44
C GLY A 478 -16.40 11.93 9.85
N ASN A 479 -15.73 11.29 10.82
CA ASN A 479 -15.70 11.79 12.20
C ASN A 479 -14.49 12.66 12.60
N TYR A 480 -13.66 13.13 11.66
CA TYR A 480 -12.64 14.14 11.97
C TYR A 480 -12.58 15.29 10.94
N VAL A 481 -12.54 16.52 11.46
CA VAL A 481 -12.66 17.80 10.73
C VAL A 481 -11.34 18.21 10.04
N ASN A 482 -10.50 17.27 9.60
CA ASN A 482 -9.30 17.61 8.82
C ASN A 482 -8.87 16.45 7.92
N SER A 483 -9.51 16.35 6.75
CA SER A 483 -9.35 15.30 5.73
C SER A 483 -8.08 15.47 4.87
N GLY A 484 -6.96 15.82 5.49
CA GLY A 484 -5.67 15.93 4.82
C GLY A 484 -4.79 14.72 5.14
N LEU A 485 -4.89 13.64 4.37
CA LEU A 485 -3.98 12.48 4.40
C LEU A 485 -4.01 11.60 5.67
N GLU A 486 -5.17 11.48 6.32
CA GLU A 486 -5.40 10.37 7.26
C GLU A 486 -5.92 9.17 6.45
N TYR A 487 -5.17 8.07 6.44
CA TYR A 487 -5.64 6.81 5.87
C TYR A 487 -6.82 6.34 6.71
N ASP A 488 -8.04 6.54 6.22
CA ASP A 488 -9.25 6.08 6.88
C ASP A 488 -9.17 4.56 7.06
N PHE A 489 -9.26 4.10 8.31
CA PHE A 489 -9.39 2.69 8.63
C PHE A 489 -10.67 2.14 7.97
N SER A 490 -10.63 0.91 7.46
CA SER A 490 -11.83 0.25 6.96
C SER A 490 -12.86 0.06 8.08
N ALA A 491 -14.14 -0.09 7.72
CA ALA A 491 -15.21 -0.36 8.69
C ALA A 491 -14.90 -1.60 9.57
N GLU A 492 -14.29 -2.62 8.98
CA GLU A 492 -13.84 -3.83 9.67
C GLU A 492 -12.71 -3.54 10.67
N GLN A 493 -11.72 -2.74 10.28
CA GLN A 493 -10.63 -2.32 11.17
C GLN A 493 -11.15 -1.47 12.33
N LEU A 494 -12.09 -0.55 12.09
CA LEU A 494 -12.71 0.24 13.15
C LEU A 494 -13.50 -0.64 14.13
N LYS A 495 -14.21 -1.63 13.61
CA LYS A 495 -14.93 -2.62 14.42
C LYS A 495 -13.97 -3.44 15.29
N GLU A 496 -12.92 -4.01 14.70
CA GLU A 496 -11.88 -4.76 15.41
C GLU A 496 -11.26 -3.92 16.54
N ARG A 497 -10.89 -2.66 16.26
CA ARG A 497 -10.34 -1.75 17.27
C ARG A 497 -11.32 -1.51 18.42
N ASN A 498 -12.60 -1.31 18.13
CA ASN A 498 -13.62 -1.13 19.17
C ASN A 498 -13.75 -2.37 20.06
N GLU A 499 -13.74 -3.57 19.47
CA GLU A 499 -13.82 -4.83 20.20
C GLU A 499 -12.59 -5.03 21.10
N LEU A 500 -11.39 -4.77 20.58
CA LEU A 500 -10.14 -4.85 21.35
C LEU A 500 -10.10 -3.83 22.50
N ILE A 501 -10.51 -2.57 22.26
CA ILE A 501 -10.57 -1.53 23.29
C ILE A 501 -11.57 -1.92 24.37
N ALA A 502 -12.75 -2.39 23.99
CA ALA A 502 -13.76 -2.85 24.94
C ALA A 502 -13.23 -4.01 25.80
N ALA A 503 -12.56 -4.99 25.18
CA ALA A 503 -11.98 -6.13 25.91
C ALA A 503 -10.89 -5.69 26.91
N GLU A 504 -10.06 -4.72 26.55
CA GLU A 504 -9.04 -4.19 27.45
C GLU A 504 -9.60 -3.30 28.57
N LEU A 505 -10.60 -2.47 28.27
CA LEU A 505 -11.35 -1.71 29.29
C LEU A 505 -12.02 -2.63 30.30
N ASN A 506 -12.64 -3.73 29.86
CA ASN A 506 -13.25 -4.70 30.78
C ASN A 506 -12.20 -5.29 31.74
N ARG A 507 -11.00 -5.64 31.23
CA ARG A 507 -9.88 -6.14 32.06
C ARG A 507 -9.37 -5.10 33.07
N LEU A 508 -9.37 -3.83 32.68
CA LEU A 508 -9.04 -2.73 33.59
C LEU A 508 -10.11 -2.54 34.66
N GLN A 509 -11.40 -2.64 34.30
CA GLN A 509 -12.53 -2.51 35.22
C GLN A 509 -12.56 -3.59 36.32
N GLU A 510 -11.92 -4.74 36.11
CA GLU A 510 -11.73 -5.75 37.16
C GLU A 510 -10.77 -5.30 38.28
N LYS A 511 -9.92 -4.30 38.01
CA LYS A 511 -8.84 -3.84 38.90
C LYS A 511 -8.99 -2.39 39.36
N MET A 512 -9.72 -1.56 38.62
CA MET A 512 -10.01 -0.17 38.96
C MET A 512 -11.44 0.23 38.60
N GLN A 513 -12.04 1.15 39.34
CA GLN A 513 -13.38 1.64 39.03
C GLN A 513 -13.33 2.66 37.89
N ILE A 514 -13.90 2.33 36.73
CA ILE A 514 -14.00 3.23 35.58
C ILE A 514 -15.45 3.67 35.38
N THR A 515 -15.70 4.97 35.44
CA THR A 515 -17.04 5.56 35.24
C THR A 515 -17.08 6.45 34.01
N PHE A 516 -18.02 6.20 33.10
CA PHE A 516 -18.24 7.04 31.92
C PHE A 516 -19.28 8.12 32.20
N LEU A 517 -18.83 9.38 32.21
CA LEU A 517 -19.67 10.54 32.42
C LEU A 517 -20.53 10.83 31.18
N THR A 518 -19.93 10.75 29.99
CA THR A 518 -20.63 10.94 28.71
C THR A 518 -20.94 9.60 28.04
N ASP A 519 -21.66 9.66 26.92
CA ASP A 519 -22.04 8.49 26.14
C ASP A 519 -20.81 7.85 25.51
N SER A 520 -20.75 6.52 25.57
CA SER A 520 -19.66 5.71 25.01
C SER A 520 -20.19 4.35 24.62
N ILE A 521 -19.73 3.82 23.49
CA ILE A 521 -20.04 2.42 23.11
C ILE A 521 -19.40 1.41 24.07
N TYR A 522 -18.45 1.84 24.89
CA TYR A 522 -17.79 1.02 25.89
C TYR A 522 -18.51 1.02 27.24
N LYS A 523 -19.54 1.87 27.40
CA LYS A 523 -20.41 1.91 28.58
C LYS A 523 -21.39 0.74 28.49
N LYS A 524 -21.25 -0.24 29.37
CA LYS A 524 -22.21 -1.34 29.54
C LYS A 524 -23.35 -0.96 30.46
#